data_AF-A0A376VWC2-F1
#
_entry.id   AF-A0A376VWC2-F1
#
_cell.length_a   1.000
_cell.length_b   1.000
_cell.length_c   1.000
_cell.angle_alpha   90.00
_cell.angle_beta   90.00
_cell.angle_gamma   90.00
#
_symmetry.space_group_name_H-M   'P 1'
#
loop_
_entity.id
_entity.type
_entity.pdbx_description
1 polymer ?
#
loop_
_entity_poly.entity_id
_entity_poly.type
_entity_poly.pdbx_seq_one_letter_code
_entity_poly.pdbx_strand_id
1 'polypeptide(L)'
;MRVTRLKEDVLKEAVNLIQSLDPRPGQSIQTGEPEYVIPDVLVRKHNGHWTVELNSDSIPRLQINQHYASMCNNARNDGDSQFIRSNLQDAKWLIKSLESRNDTLLRVSRCIVEQQQAFFEQGEEYMKPMVLADIARPSRCMNRRYLA
;
A
#
# COMPACT_ATOMS: atom_id res chain seq x y z
N MET A 1 31.02 43.14 -9.87
CA MET A 1 32.33 43.57 -9.34
C MET A 1 32.30 44.78 -8.41
N ARG A 2 31.37 45.74 -8.50
CA ARG A 2 31.40 46.98 -7.68
C ARG A 2 31.08 46.81 -6.18
N VAL A 3 30.35 45.76 -5.80
CA VAL A 3 29.92 45.57 -4.40
C VAL A 3 31.05 45.03 -3.51
N THR A 4 31.83 44.06 -4.00
CA THR A 4 32.93 43.44 -3.24
C THR A 4 34.25 44.20 -3.32
N ARG A 5 34.41 45.11 -4.31
CA ARG A 5 35.64 45.89 -4.57
C ARG A 5 36.91 45.02 -4.77
N LEU A 6 36.75 43.76 -5.14
CA LEU A 6 37.86 42.82 -5.40
C LEU A 6 38.24 42.79 -6.88
N LYS A 7 39.49 42.44 -7.15
CA LYS A 7 39.98 42.13 -8.51
C LYS A 7 39.43 40.79 -8.98
N GLU A 8 39.27 40.63 -10.30
CA GLU A 8 38.60 39.46 -10.90
C GLU A 8 39.27 38.13 -10.53
N ASP A 9 40.61 38.08 -10.54
CA ASP A 9 41.35 36.85 -10.24
C ASP A 9 41.15 36.40 -8.77
N VAL A 10 41.20 37.36 -7.85
CA VAL A 10 40.97 37.11 -6.41
C VAL A 10 39.51 36.69 -6.15
N LEU A 11 38.56 37.27 -6.89
CA LEU A 11 37.16 36.88 -6.79
C LEU A 11 36.93 35.44 -7.29
N LYS A 12 37.60 35.04 -8.37
CA LYS A 12 37.54 33.66 -8.88
C LYS A 12 38.08 32.66 -7.86
N GLU A 13 39.22 32.95 -7.25
CA GLU A 13 39.79 32.09 -6.21
C GLU A 13 38.86 31.94 -4.99
N ALA A 14 38.26 33.04 -4.53
CA ALA A 14 37.32 33.01 -3.41
C ALA A 14 36.04 32.20 -3.73
N VAL A 15 35.51 32.31 -4.95
CA VAL A 15 34.35 31.53 -5.39
C VAL A 15 34.69 30.05 -5.48
N ASN A 16 35.86 29.71 -6.04
CA ASN A 16 36.30 28.31 -6.13
C ASN A 16 36.45 27.67 -4.75
N LEU A 17 36.97 28.41 -3.77
CA LEU A 17 37.05 27.95 -2.38
C LEU A 17 35.65 27.70 -1.80
N ILE A 18 34.72 28.64 -1.94
CA ILE A 18 33.35 28.48 -1.42
C ILE A 18 32.63 27.28 -2.07
N GLN A 19 32.81 27.07 -3.36
CA GLN A 19 32.24 25.93 -4.09
C GLN A 19 32.89 24.59 -3.72
N SER A 20 34.13 24.60 -3.23
CA SER A 20 34.80 23.39 -2.74
C SER A 20 34.30 22.94 -1.36
N LEU A 21 33.59 23.79 -0.63
CA LEU A 21 33.02 23.44 0.66
C LEU A 21 31.74 22.62 0.47
N ASP A 22 31.58 21.61 1.32
CA ASP A 22 30.32 20.87 1.40
C ASP A 22 29.28 21.75 2.12
N PRO A 23 28.17 22.14 1.46
CA PRO A 23 27.10 22.91 2.10
C PRO A 23 26.29 22.06 3.10
N ARG A 24 26.45 20.73 3.10
CA ARG A 24 25.68 19.78 3.94
C ARG A 24 26.56 18.65 4.49
N PRO A 25 27.61 18.96 5.28
CA PRO A 25 28.56 17.96 5.79
C PRO A 25 27.90 16.85 6.64
N GLY A 26 26.78 17.17 7.31
CA GLY A 26 26.00 16.23 8.11
C GLY A 26 25.14 15.24 7.30
N GLN A 27 24.99 15.41 5.97
CA GLN A 27 24.21 14.49 5.14
C GLN A 27 24.86 13.10 5.05
N SER A 28 26.19 13.04 5.18
CA SER A 28 26.95 11.79 5.29
C SER A 28 26.70 11.03 6.60
N ILE A 29 26.13 11.69 7.60
CA ILE A 29 25.76 11.14 8.92
C ILE A 29 24.26 10.81 8.90
N GLN A 30 23.79 10.11 7.87
CA GLN A 30 22.47 9.48 7.88
C GLN A 30 22.61 8.06 8.43
N THR A 31 22.24 7.88 9.69
CA THR A 31 22.31 6.60 10.41
C THR A 31 20.99 5.82 10.41
N GLY A 32 19.95 6.36 9.79
CA GLY A 32 18.65 5.69 9.67
C GLY A 32 18.60 4.87 8.39
N GLU A 33 18.18 3.61 8.49
CA GLU A 33 17.74 2.88 7.31
C GLU A 33 16.56 3.61 6.67
N PRO A 34 16.50 3.72 5.33
CA PRO A 34 15.38 4.34 4.65
C PRO A 34 14.10 3.56 4.96
N GLU A 35 13.07 4.27 5.42
CA GLU A 35 11.76 3.68 5.71
C GLU A 35 10.99 3.50 4.39
N TYR A 36 10.69 2.25 4.04
CA TYR A 36 9.93 1.93 2.83
C TYR A 36 8.44 1.81 3.15
N VAL A 37 7.60 2.37 2.29
CA VAL A 37 6.15 2.16 2.35
C VAL A 37 5.84 0.78 1.78
N ILE A 38 5.32 -0.11 2.62
CA ILE A 38 4.84 -1.44 2.20
C ILE A 38 3.47 -1.25 1.52
N PRO A 39 3.31 -1.62 0.24
CA PRO A 39 2.03 -1.45 -0.45
C PRO A 39 1.04 -2.54 -0.06
N ASP A 40 -0.25 -2.20 -0.08
CA ASP A 40 -1.33 -3.18 0.13
C ASP A 40 -1.61 -4.02 -1.13
N VAL A 41 -1.34 -3.47 -2.32
CA VAL A 41 -1.65 -4.06 -3.62
C VAL A 41 -0.45 -3.93 -4.55
N LEU A 42 -0.17 -5.01 -5.29
CA LEU A 42 0.88 -5.11 -6.28
C LEU A 42 0.24 -5.21 -7.67
N VAL A 43 0.72 -4.39 -8.60
CA VAL A 43 0.30 -4.40 -10.01
C VAL A 43 1.50 -4.79 -10.86
N ARG A 44 1.37 -5.85 -11.66
CA ARG A 44 2.46 -6.37 -12.49
C ARG A 44 1.97 -6.64 -13.91
N LYS A 45 2.87 -6.57 -14.89
CA LYS A 45 2.57 -6.96 -16.26
C LYS A 45 3.04 -8.39 -16.48
N HIS A 46 2.13 -9.30 -16.79
CA HIS A 46 2.42 -10.70 -17.09
C HIS A 46 1.83 -11.07 -18.45
N ASN A 47 2.66 -11.59 -19.36
CA ASN A 47 2.26 -11.95 -20.74
C ASN A 47 1.50 -10.84 -21.49
N GLY A 48 1.89 -9.59 -21.29
CA GLY A 48 1.23 -8.44 -21.94
C GLY A 48 -0.05 -7.96 -21.25
N HIS A 49 -0.48 -8.58 -20.16
CA HIS A 49 -1.66 -8.20 -19.39
C HIS A 49 -1.29 -7.68 -18.00
N TRP A 50 -1.95 -6.62 -17.55
CA TRP A 50 -1.80 -6.13 -16.18
C TRP A 50 -2.60 -7.01 -15.21
N THR A 51 -1.90 -7.57 -14.24
CA THR A 51 -2.45 -8.37 -13.15
C THR A 51 -2.35 -7.60 -11.84
N VAL A 52 -3.35 -7.79 -10.98
CA VAL A 52 -3.46 -7.16 -9.67
C VAL A 52 -3.53 -8.24 -8.62
N GLU A 53 -2.64 -8.14 -7.63
CA GLU A 53 -2.49 -9.07 -6.52
C GLU A 53 -2.44 -8.30 -5.20
N LEU A 54 -2.97 -8.88 -4.13
CA LEU A 54 -2.77 -8.32 -2.80
C LEU A 54 -1.37 -8.65 -2.31
N ASN A 55 -0.78 -7.75 -1.52
CA ASN A 55 0.48 -8.05 -0.86
C ASN A 55 0.22 -9.03 0.31
N SER A 56 0.78 -10.23 0.22
CA SER A 56 0.63 -11.23 1.28
C SER A 56 1.27 -10.79 2.60
N ASP A 57 2.30 -9.96 2.54
CA ASP A 57 3.07 -9.53 3.70
C ASP A 57 2.30 -8.47 4.52
N SER A 58 1.33 -7.79 3.90
CA SER A 58 0.42 -6.86 4.59
C SER A 58 -0.85 -7.54 5.13
N ILE A 59 -1.11 -8.80 4.79
CA ILE A 59 -2.31 -9.54 5.23
C ILE A 59 -1.98 -10.47 6.41
N PRO A 60 -2.54 -10.21 7.61
CA PRO A 60 -2.34 -11.09 8.75
C PRO A 60 -3.07 -12.42 8.55
N ARG A 61 -2.39 -13.53 8.86
CA ARG A 61 -3.02 -14.86 8.87
C ARG A 61 -3.71 -15.08 10.22
N LEU A 62 -5.04 -15.05 10.21
CA LEU A 62 -5.86 -15.25 11.40
C LEU A 62 -6.46 -16.65 11.41
N GLN A 63 -6.41 -17.31 12.57
CA GLN A 63 -7.05 -18.61 12.80
C GLN A 63 -7.68 -18.65 14.18
N ILE A 64 -8.77 -19.42 14.31
CA ILE A 64 -9.43 -19.64 15.59
C ILE A 64 -8.69 -20.75 16.33
N ASN A 65 -8.31 -20.48 17.58
CA ASN A 65 -7.74 -21.51 18.43
C ASN A 65 -8.83 -22.53 18.83
N GLN A 66 -8.69 -23.75 18.32
CA GLN A 66 -9.68 -24.81 18.49
C GLN A 66 -9.80 -25.33 19.92
N HIS A 67 -8.73 -25.21 20.71
CA HIS A 67 -8.74 -25.60 22.11
C HIS A 67 -9.78 -24.78 22.88
N TYR A 68 -9.75 -23.45 22.75
CA TYR A 68 -10.73 -22.56 23.38
C TYR A 68 -12.12 -22.72 22.79
N ALA A 69 -12.24 -22.94 21.47
CA ALA A 69 -13.54 -23.19 20.85
C ALA A 69 -14.23 -24.44 21.45
N SER A 70 -13.46 -25.49 21.77
CA SER A 70 -13.99 -26.72 22.37
C SER A 70 -14.46 -26.55 23.82
N MET A 71 -13.94 -25.56 24.55
CA MET A 71 -14.33 -25.29 25.94
C MET A 71 -15.80 -24.86 26.06
N CYS A 72 -16.39 -24.28 25.01
CA CYS A 72 -17.82 -23.94 24.97
C CYS A 72 -18.71 -25.16 25.25
N ASN A 73 -18.32 -26.35 24.78
CA ASN A 73 -19.05 -27.60 24.95
C ASN A 73 -18.78 -28.28 26.31
N ASN A 74 -17.67 -27.93 26.97
CA ASN A 74 -17.21 -28.56 28.22
C ASN A 74 -17.39 -27.66 29.45
N ALA A 75 -17.92 -26.45 29.27
CA ALA A 75 -18.16 -25.51 30.35
C ALA A 75 -19.24 -26.06 31.31
N ARG A 76 -18.91 -26.10 32.61
CA ARG A 76 -19.82 -26.57 33.67
C ARG A 76 -20.89 -25.55 34.05
N ASN A 77 -20.68 -24.29 33.66
CA ASN A 77 -21.54 -23.15 33.95
C ASN A 77 -22.07 -22.56 32.63
N ASP A 78 -23.37 -22.29 32.58
CA ASP A 78 -24.06 -21.77 31.39
C ASP A 78 -23.56 -20.37 31.01
N GLY A 79 -23.25 -19.52 32.01
CA GLY A 79 -22.69 -18.18 31.78
C GLY A 79 -21.34 -18.21 31.08
N ASP A 80 -20.47 -19.14 31.46
CA ASP A 80 -19.14 -19.29 30.84
C ASP A 80 -19.26 -19.84 29.41
N SER A 81 -20.18 -20.80 29.17
CA SER A 81 -20.45 -21.32 27.83
C SER A 81 -20.94 -20.22 26.88
N GLN A 82 -21.87 -19.39 27.36
CA GLN A 82 -22.44 -18.29 26.59
C GLN A 82 -21.39 -17.21 26.26
N PHE A 83 -20.54 -16.86 27.22
CA PHE A 83 -19.44 -15.91 27.03
C PHE A 83 -18.42 -16.40 25.98
N ILE A 84 -18.02 -17.67 26.04
CA ILE A 84 -17.10 -18.24 25.04
C ILE A 84 -17.77 -18.25 23.65
N ARG A 85 -19.07 -18.58 23.58
CA ARG A 85 -19.82 -18.63 22.32
C ARG A 85 -19.93 -17.26 21.65
N SER A 86 -20.18 -16.19 22.41
CA SER A 86 -20.26 -14.83 21.86
C SER A 86 -18.92 -14.38 21.31
N ASN A 87 -17.83 -14.53 22.07
CA ASN A 87 -16.48 -14.19 21.60
C ASN A 87 -16.07 -15.00 20.36
N LEU A 88 -16.45 -16.28 20.29
CA LEU A 88 -16.22 -17.11 19.11
C LEU A 88 -16.98 -16.59 17.88
N GLN A 89 -18.20 -16.11 18.08
CA GLN A 89 -19.00 -15.51 17.02
C GLN A 89 -18.38 -14.20 16.52
N ASP A 90 -17.89 -13.36 17.43
CA ASP A 90 -17.21 -12.11 17.10
C ASP A 90 -15.89 -12.35 16.36
N ALA A 91 -15.11 -13.34 16.81
CA ALA A 91 -13.88 -13.75 16.14
C ALA A 91 -14.13 -14.26 14.71
N LYS A 92 -15.16 -15.11 14.51
CA LYS A 92 -15.57 -15.55 13.17
C LYS A 92 -16.02 -14.39 12.30
N TRP A 93 -16.76 -13.45 12.87
CA TRP A 93 -17.21 -12.27 12.15
C TRP A 93 -16.03 -11.38 11.73
N LEU A 94 -15.04 -11.19 12.61
CA LEU A 94 -13.82 -10.43 12.31
C LEU A 94 -13.06 -11.03 11.13
N ILE A 95 -12.82 -12.35 11.14
CA ILE A 95 -12.12 -13.05 10.06
C ILE A 95 -12.86 -12.84 8.73
N LYS A 96 -14.18 -13.06 8.73
CA LYS A 96 -15.02 -12.86 7.53
C LYS A 96 -15.01 -11.41 7.04
N SER A 97 -15.04 -10.44 7.94
CA SER A 97 -14.98 -9.02 7.60
C SER A 97 -13.63 -8.65 6.97
N LEU A 98 -12.53 -9.25 7.45
CA LEU A 98 -11.21 -9.07 6.86
C LEU A 98 -11.11 -9.67 5.46
N GLU A 99 -11.66 -10.87 5.24
CA GLU A 99 -11.76 -11.49 3.91
C GLU A 99 -12.56 -10.61 2.95
N SER A 100 -13.72 -10.10 3.38
CA SER A 100 -14.55 -9.18 2.59
C SER A 100 -13.82 -7.88 2.23
N ARG A 101 -13.02 -7.32 3.15
CA ARG A 101 -12.15 -6.17 2.89
C ARG A 101 -11.14 -6.50 1.80
N ASN A 102 -10.47 -7.64 1.89
CA ASN A 102 -9.47 -8.08 0.91
C ASN A 102 -10.09 -8.27 -0.48
N ASP A 103 -11.25 -8.91 -0.55
CA ASP A 103 -12.00 -9.08 -1.80
C ASP A 103 -12.41 -7.74 -2.41
N THR A 104 -12.88 -6.81 -1.58
CA THR A 104 -13.27 -5.47 -2.02
C THR A 104 -12.07 -4.70 -2.54
N LEU A 105 -10.94 -4.73 -1.81
CA LEU A 105 -9.70 -4.08 -2.21
C LEU A 105 -9.23 -4.59 -3.57
N LEU A 106 -9.18 -5.91 -3.73
CA LEU A 106 -8.77 -6.54 -4.99
C LEU A 106 -9.68 -6.16 -6.15
N ARG A 107 -11.00 -6.16 -5.95
CA ARG A 107 -11.99 -5.76 -6.97
C ARG A 107 -11.85 -4.30 -7.37
N VAL A 108 -11.71 -3.41 -6.39
CA VAL A 108 -11.53 -1.98 -6.63
C VAL A 108 -10.22 -1.73 -7.38
N SER A 109 -9.11 -2.31 -6.93
CA SER A 109 -7.82 -2.15 -7.58
C SER A 109 -7.80 -2.67 -9.02
N ARG A 110 -8.46 -3.82 -9.30
CA ARG A 110 -8.63 -4.30 -10.68
C ARG A 110 -9.36 -3.28 -11.55
N CYS A 111 -10.48 -2.74 -11.05
CA CYS A 111 -11.24 -1.75 -11.82
C CYS A 111 -10.43 -0.47 -12.07
N ILE A 112 -9.63 -0.03 -11.09
CA ILE A 112 -8.72 1.11 -11.27
C ILE A 112 -7.71 0.84 -12.39
N VAL A 113 -7.04 -0.32 -12.35
CA VAL A 113 -6.04 -0.70 -13.37
C VAL A 113 -6.65 -0.81 -14.76
N GLU A 114 -7.84 -1.41 -14.89
CA GLU A 114 -8.56 -1.52 -16.17
C GLU A 114 -8.89 -0.14 -16.76
N GLN A 115 -9.37 0.79 -15.93
CA GLN A 115 -9.75 2.13 -16.38
C GLN A 115 -8.53 3.02 -16.66
N GLN A 116 -7.42 2.79 -15.93
CA GLN A 116 -6.16 3.54 -16.03
C GLN A 116 -5.11 2.83 -16.90
N GLN A 117 -5.51 1.99 -17.85
CA GLN A 117 -4.55 1.24 -18.67
C GLN A 117 -3.54 2.16 -19.39
N ALA A 118 -3.95 3.36 -19.81
CA ALA A 118 -3.05 4.32 -20.46
C ALA A 118 -1.93 4.81 -19.52
N PHE A 119 -2.24 5.04 -18.24
CA PHE A 119 -1.26 5.38 -17.22
C PHE A 119 -0.22 4.26 -17.04
N PHE A 120 -0.67 3.02 -16.92
CA PHE A 120 0.23 1.88 -16.72
C PHE A 120 1.09 1.56 -17.95
N GLU A 121 0.61 1.86 -19.16
CA GLU A 121 1.35 1.60 -20.41
C GLU A 121 2.29 2.73 -20.83
N GLN A 122 1.91 3.99 -20.59
CA GLN A 122 2.59 5.16 -21.17
C GLN A 122 3.16 6.12 -20.12
N GLY A 123 2.83 5.94 -18.84
CA GLY A 123 3.33 6.74 -17.72
C GLY A 123 2.31 7.76 -17.19
N GLU A 124 2.78 8.58 -16.24
CA GLU A 124 1.94 9.45 -15.41
C GLU A 124 1.14 10.51 -16.17
N GLU A 125 1.67 11.02 -17.28
CA GLU A 125 1.01 12.03 -18.12
C GLU A 125 -0.29 11.51 -18.77
N TYR A 126 -0.45 10.20 -18.87
CA TYR A 126 -1.60 9.54 -19.53
C TYR A 126 -2.70 9.12 -18.55
N MET A 127 -2.65 9.61 -17.31
CA MET A 127 -3.67 9.37 -16.30
C MET A 127 -5.00 10.01 -16.71
N LYS A 128 -6.08 9.22 -16.66
CA LYS A 128 -7.43 9.69 -16.96
C LYS A 128 -8.12 10.15 -15.68
N PRO A 129 -8.90 11.25 -15.69
CA PRO A 129 -9.74 11.60 -14.55
C PRO A 129 -10.72 10.46 -14.22
N MET A 130 -10.89 10.16 -12.93
CA MET A 130 -11.83 9.15 -12.43
C MET A 130 -12.52 9.67 -11.16
N VAL A 131 -13.80 9.39 -11.01
CA VAL A 131 -14.58 9.67 -9.80
C VAL A 131 -15.02 8.40 -9.11
N LEU A 132 -15.36 8.46 -7.81
CA LEU A 132 -15.82 7.29 -7.05
C LEU A 132 -17.04 6.59 -7.70
N ALA A 133 -17.90 7.36 -8.37
CA ALA A 133 -19.04 6.83 -9.11
C ALA A 133 -18.63 5.90 -10.27
N ASP A 134 -17.42 6.03 -10.81
CA ASP A 134 -16.92 5.17 -11.89
C ASP A 134 -16.55 3.77 -11.37
N ILE A 135 -16.05 3.70 -10.14
CA ILE A 135 -15.70 2.45 -9.45
C ILE A 135 -16.95 1.79 -8.84
N ALA A 136 -17.90 2.60 -8.35
CA ALA A 136 -19.11 2.12 -7.68
C ALA A 136 -20.09 1.41 -8.62
N ARG A 137 -19.97 1.55 -9.95
CA ARG A 137 -20.90 0.94 -10.93
C ARG A 137 -20.54 -0.53 -11.18
N PRO A 138 -21.38 -1.51 -10.77
CA PRO A 138 -21.08 -2.94 -10.88
C PRO A 138 -20.88 -3.41 -12.33
N SER A 139 -21.58 -2.79 -13.29
CA SER A 139 -21.63 -3.24 -14.69
C SER A 139 -20.31 -3.05 -15.47
N ARG A 140 -19.41 -2.17 -15.03
CA ARG A 140 -18.09 -1.99 -15.67
C ARG A 140 -17.00 -2.83 -15.02
N CYS A 141 -17.02 -2.98 -13.69
CA CYS A 141 -15.96 -3.68 -12.96
C CYS A 141 -16.22 -5.20 -12.74
N MET A 142 -17.42 -5.72 -13.05
CA MET A 142 -17.77 -7.15 -12.85
C MET A 142 -17.80 -7.99 -14.14
N ASN A 143 -17.66 -7.38 -15.33
CA ASN A 143 -17.98 -8.04 -16.59
C ASN A 143 -16.75 -8.32 -17.45
N ARG A 144 -15.82 -9.12 -16.91
CA ARG A 144 -14.92 -9.97 -17.69
C ARG A 144 -14.58 -11.20 -16.87
N ARG A 145 -15.51 -12.15 -16.87
CA ARG A 145 -15.20 -13.56 -16.61
C ARG A 145 -14.02 -13.94 -17.50
N TYR A 146 -12.94 -14.42 -16.90
CA TYR A 146 -11.96 -15.35 -17.47
C TYR A 146 -11.54 -15.08 -18.92
N LEU A 147 -10.42 -14.38 -19.09
CA LEU A 147 -9.50 -14.63 -20.20
C LEU A 147 -8.25 -15.28 -19.62
N ALA A 148 -8.41 -16.56 -19.28
CA ALA A 148 -7.42 -17.63 -19.34
C ALA A 148 -8.21 -18.90 -19.66
#